data_AF-A0A8X8W5V4-F1
#
_entry.id   AF-A0A8X8W5V4-F1
#
_cell.length_a   1.000
_cell.length_b   1.000
_cell.length_c   1.000
_cell.angle_alpha   90.00
_cell.angle_beta   90.00
_cell.angle_gamma   90.00
#
_symmetry.space_group_name_H-M   'P 1'
#
loop_
_entity.id
_entity.type
_entity.pdbx_description
1 polymer ?
#
loop_
_entity_poly.entity_id
_entity_poly.type
_entity_poly.pdbx_seq_one_letter_code
_entity_poly.pdbx_strand_id
1 'polypeptide(L)'
;MGGIGKSTLAREILNHPDVIGGPFDRRGWVVVWSEFTPQETIKQIIFQLSRSDEEKEEIQILEQSTKDEHYLLQKLQETLYRDQLIS
;
A
#
# COMPACT_ATOMS: atom_id res chain seq x y z
N MET A 1 0.23 -15.62 23.14
CA MET A 1 -0.98 -16.18 22.50
C MET A 1 -0.95 -15.87 20.99
N GLY A 2 -0.38 -16.78 20.21
CA GLY A 2 -0.53 -16.80 18.75
C GLY A 2 -1.86 -17.45 18.37
N GLY A 3 -2.44 -17.10 17.23
CA GLY A 3 -3.62 -17.80 16.69
C GLY A 3 -5.01 -17.35 17.16
N ILE A 4 -5.14 -16.34 18.04
CA ILE A 4 -6.47 -15.84 18.48
C ILE A 4 -7.26 -15.06 17.40
N GLY A 5 -6.78 -15.00 16.16
CA GLY A 5 -7.49 -14.35 15.06
C GLY A 5 -7.30 -12.83 14.92
N LYS A 6 -6.27 -12.23 15.55
CA LYS A 6 -6.00 -10.77 15.45
C LYS A 6 -5.93 -10.27 14.00
N SER A 7 -5.12 -10.92 13.18
CA SER A 7 -4.98 -10.55 11.77
C SER A 7 -6.23 -10.87 10.96
N THR A 8 -7.00 -11.89 11.36
CA THR A 8 -8.30 -12.22 10.75
C THR A 8 -9.30 -11.09 10.98
N LEU A 9 -9.47 -10.65 12.23
CA LEU A 9 -10.38 -9.55 12.56
C LEU A 9 -9.98 -8.25 11.86
N ALA A 10 -8.69 -7.92 11.84
CA ALA A 10 -8.22 -6.73 11.12
C ALA A 10 -8.52 -6.81 9.61
N ARG A 11 -8.42 -8.00 9.01
CA ARG A 11 -8.77 -8.22 7.59
C ARG A 11 -10.27 -8.14 7.34
N GLU A 12 -11.11 -8.62 8.27
CA GLU A 12 -12.57 -8.48 8.18
C GLU A 12 -12.98 -7.02 8.23
N ILE A 13 -12.42 -6.23 9.16
CA ILE A 13 -12.68 -4.79 9.27
C ILE A 13 -12.26 -4.06 7.99
N LEU A 14 -11.07 -4.36 7.44
CA LEU A 14 -10.59 -3.71 6.22
C LEU A 14 -11.53 -3.92 5.01
N ASN A 15 -12.16 -5.09 4.94
CA ASN A 15 -13.07 -5.47 3.86
C ASN A 15 -14.55 -5.21 4.20
N HIS A 16 -14.84 -4.58 5.33
CA HIS A 16 -16.21 -4.29 5.73
C HIS A 16 -16.84 -3.27 4.76
N PRO A 17 -18.11 -3.44 4.33
CA PRO A 17 -18.76 -2.51 3.39
C PRO A 17 -18.67 -1.04 3.80
N ASP A 18 -18.87 -0.73 5.08
CA ASP A 18 -18.77 0.65 5.60
C ASP A 18 -17.35 1.21 5.56
N VAL A 19 -16.32 0.35 5.56
CA VAL A 19 -14.93 0.78 5.39
C VAL A 19 -14.61 0.93 3.91
N ILE A 20 -15.17 0.08 3.06
CA ILE A 20 -14.99 0.11 1.60
C ILE A 20 -15.67 1.33 0.97
N GLY A 21 -16.91 1.61 1.35
CA GLY A 21 -17.72 2.73 0.87
C GLY A 21 -17.69 3.96 1.78
N GLY A 22 -16.91 3.91 2.86
CA GLY A 22 -16.77 5.00 3.82
C GLY A 22 -15.70 6.02 3.44
N PRO A 23 -15.23 6.83 4.40
CA PRO A 23 -14.37 8.00 4.15
C PRO A 23 -12.91 7.66 3.78
N PHE A 24 -12.56 6.38 3.66
CA PHE A 24 -11.20 5.96 3.35
C PHE A 24 -11.00 5.85 1.85
N ASP A 25 -10.51 6.92 1.23
CA ASP A 25 -10.27 7.00 -0.23
C ASP A 25 -9.29 5.94 -0.76
N ARG A 26 -8.38 5.48 0.11
CA ARG A 26 -7.42 4.42 -0.19
C ARG A 26 -7.20 3.52 1.02
N ARG A 27 -6.94 2.25 0.75
CA ARG A 27 -6.75 1.21 1.75
C ARG A 27 -5.65 0.27 1.25
N GLY A 28 -4.84 -0.23 2.17
CA GLY A 28 -3.77 -1.17 1.87
C GLY A 28 -3.53 -2.10 3.06
N TRP A 29 -2.94 -3.25 2.78
CA TRP A 29 -2.60 -4.27 3.75
C TRP A 29 -1.16 -4.75 3.52
N VAL A 30 -0.29 -4.51 4.48
CA VAL A 30 1.09 -5.02 4.45
C VAL A 30 1.35 -5.86 5.68
N VAL A 31 2.00 -7.00 5.48
CA VAL A 31 2.48 -7.85 6.56
C VAL A 31 3.97 -7.63 6.70
N VAL A 32 4.38 -7.17 7.87
CA VAL A 32 5.79 -7.00 8.24
C VAL A 32 6.21 -8.15 9.16
N TRP A 33 7.27 -8.85 8.77
CA TRP A 33 7.91 -9.94 9.52
C TRP A 33 9.39 -9.64 9.70
N SER A 34 10.09 -10.38 10.57
CA SER A 34 11.47 -10.05 11.00
C SER A 34 12.48 -9.82 9.88
N GLU A 35 12.24 -10.35 8.68
CA GLU A 35 13.14 -10.25 7.51
C GLU A 35 12.69 -9.18 6.50
N PHE A 36 11.69 -8.36 6.82
CA PHE A 36 11.19 -7.34 5.90
C PHE A 36 12.19 -6.17 5.77
N THR A 37 12.27 -5.57 4.58
CA THR A 37 13.01 -4.32 4.36
C THR A 37 12.04 -3.15 4.17
N PRO A 38 12.38 -1.93 4.62
CA PRO A 38 11.56 -0.74 4.38
C PRO A 38 11.22 -0.56 2.90
N GLN A 39 12.17 -0.82 2.01
CA GLN A 39 11.99 -0.70 0.56
C GLN A 39 10.88 -1.63 0.04
N GLU A 40 10.87 -2.89 0.49
CA GLU A 40 9.85 -3.86 0.09
C GLU A 40 8.47 -3.46 0.59
N THR A 41 8.39 -3.00 1.85
CA THR A 41 7.14 -2.50 2.42
C THR A 41 6.61 -1.29 1.66
N ILE A 42 7.47 -0.31 1.36
CA ILE A 42 7.04 0.90 0.64
C ILE A 42 6.57 0.52 -0.78
N LYS A 43 7.29 -0.35 -1.49
CA LYS A 43 6.86 -0.84 -2.81
C LYS A 43 5.47 -1.49 -2.77
N GLN A 44 5.23 -2.39 -1.81
CA GLN A 44 3.93 -3.03 -1.64
C GLN A 44 2.80 -2.04 -1.30
N ILE A 45 3.11 -0.99 -0.53
CA ILE A 45 2.14 0.08 -0.25
C ILE A 45 1.82 0.84 -1.53
N ILE A 46 2.82 1.30 -2.29
CA ILE A 46 2.60 2.04 -3.54
C ILE A 46 1.74 1.19 -4.49
N PHE A 47 2.08 -0.10 -4.66
CA PHE A 47 1.32 -1.02 -5.54
C PHE A 47 -0.16 -1.10 -5.18
N GLN A 48 -0.49 -1.24 -3.90
CA GLN A 48 -1.87 -1.36 -3.44
C GLN A 48 -2.67 -0.05 -3.52
N LEU A 49 -1.98 1.08 -3.49
CA LEU A 49 -2.60 2.40 -3.54
C LEU A 49 -2.79 2.94 -4.98
N SER A 50 -2.18 2.28 -5.96
CA SER A 50 -2.34 2.59 -7.39
C SER A 50 -3.75 2.32 -7.88
N ARG A 51 -4.25 3.24 -8.70
CA ARG A 51 -5.63 3.27 -9.21
C ARG A 51 -5.73 2.82 -10.66
N SER A 52 -4.68 3.00 -11.46
CA SER A 52 -4.66 2.56 -12.87
C SER A 52 -3.75 1.35 -13.11
N ASP A 53 -4.03 0.64 -14.19
CA ASP A 53 -3.16 -0.47 -14.63
C ASP A 53 -1.79 0.04 -15.11
N GLU A 54 -1.73 1.24 -15.68
CA GLU A 54 -0.46 1.92 -16.03
C GLU A 54 0.41 2.17 -14.78
N GLU A 55 -0.19 2.60 -13.67
CA GLU A 55 0.53 2.80 -12.41
C GLU A 55 1.04 1.47 -11.83
N LYS A 56 0.26 0.40 -11.95
CA LYS A 56 0.69 -0.93 -11.52
C LYS A 56 1.85 -1.46 -12.37
N GLU A 57 1.84 -1.20 -13.67
CA GLU A 57 2.95 -1.53 -14.57
C GLU A 57 4.23 -0.74 -14.23
N GLU A 58 4.13 0.57 -13.98
CA GLU A 58 5.26 1.37 -13.47
C GLU A 58 5.84 0.79 -12.16
N ILE A 59 4.97 0.27 -11.30
CA ILE A 59 5.39 -0.27 -10.00
C ILE A 59 5.98 -1.67 -10.11
N GLN A 60 5.52 -2.48 -11.05
CA GLN A 60 6.17 -3.76 -11.39
C GLN A 60 7.62 -3.55 -11.83
N ILE A 61 7.89 -2.47 -12.56
CA ILE A 61 9.25 -2.07 -12.92
C ILE A 61 10.02 -1.60 -11.66
N LEU A 62 9.36 -0.91 -10.73
CA LEU A 62 9.96 -0.51 -9.44
C LEU A 62 10.28 -1.69 -8.54
N GLU A 63 9.49 -2.76 -8.53
CA GLU A 63 9.79 -3.98 -7.77
C GLU A 63 11.16 -4.54 -8.15
N GLN A 64 11.47 -4.57 -9.44
CA GLN A 64 12.75 -5.05 -9.98
C GLN A 64 13.90 -4.03 -9.83
N SER A 65 13.61 -2.81 -9.41
CA SER A 65 14.59 -1.74 -9.29
C SER A 65 15.30 -1.72 -7.92
N THR A 66 16.57 -1.32 -7.92
CA THR A 66 17.40 -1.11 -6.73
C THR A 66 17.28 0.32 -6.16
N LYS A 67 16.11 0.96 -6.33
CA LYS A 67 15.88 2.32 -5.83
C LYS A 67 15.98 2.34 -4.31
N ASP A 68 16.61 3.40 -3.81
CA ASP A 68 16.75 3.61 -2.38
C ASP A 68 15.43 4.00 -1.72
N GLU A 69 15.43 3.97 -0.39
CA GLU A 69 14.26 4.27 0.43
C GLU A 69 13.76 5.70 0.23
N HIS A 70 14.66 6.67 0.04
CA HIS A 70 14.29 8.08 -0.14
C HIS A 70 13.47 8.28 -1.41
N TYR A 71 13.91 7.69 -2.52
CA TYR A 71 13.17 7.71 -3.77
C TYR A 71 11.78 7.06 -3.61
N LEU A 72 11.72 5.91 -2.93
CA LEU A 72 10.46 5.19 -2.74
C LEU A 72 9.47 5.98 -1.88
N LEU A 73 9.94 6.63 -0.81
CA LEU A 73 9.11 7.52 0.01
C LEU A 73 8.58 8.72 -0.79
N GLN A 74 9.43 9.32 -1.65
CA GLN A 74 9.00 10.40 -2.52
C GLN A 74 7.92 9.93 -3.51
N LYS A 75 8.12 8.79 -4.18
CA LYS A 75 7.11 8.22 -5.09
C LYS A 75 5.81 7.90 -4.37
N LEU A 76 5.87 7.36 -3.15
CA LEU A 76 4.68 7.14 -2.32
C LEU A 76 3.93 8.44 -2.02
N GLN A 77 4.64 9.50 -1.65
CA GLN A 77 4.03 10.82 -1.46
C GLN A 77 3.37 11.31 -2.74
N GLU A 78 4.06 11.23 -3.88
CA GLU A 78 3.49 11.60 -5.18
C GLU A 78 2.20 10.82 -5.48
N THR A 79 2.20 9.50 -5.31
CA THR A 79 1.01 8.65 -5.46
C THR A 79 -0.11 9.12 -4.53
N LEU A 80 0.18 9.46 -3.29
CA LEU A 80 -0.83 9.92 -2.33
C LEU A 80 -1.41 11.30 -2.68
N TYR A 81 -0.58 12.27 -3.07
CA TYR A 81 -0.97 13.67 -3.29
C TYR A 81 -1.48 13.97 -4.70
N ARG A 82 -1.23 13.11 -5.70
CA ARG A 82 -1.66 13.35 -7.09
C ARG A 82 -3.19 13.56 -7.22
N ASP A 83 -3.95 12.95 -6.32
CA ASP A 83 -5.42 13.00 -6.34
C ASP A 83 -6.01 14.25 -5.66
N GLN A 84 -5.21 15.06 -4.96
CA GLN A 84 -5.68 16.34 -4.39
C GLN A 84 -5.69 17.50 -5.39
N LEU A 85 -5.14 17.31 -6.60
CA LEU A 85 -5.02 18.36 -7.62
C LEU A 85 -6.09 18.29 -8.73
N ILE A 86 -7.01 17.32 -8.66
CA ILE A 86 -8.07 17.10 -9.66
C ILE A 86 -9.48 17.15 -9.04
N SER A 87 -9.63 17.72 -7.84
CA SER A 87 -10.93 17.94 -7.19
C SER A 87 -11.36 19.40 -7.19
#